data_AF-A0A2V7SBS1-F1
#
_entry.id   AF-A0A2V7SBS1-F1
#
_cell.length_a   1.000
_cell.length_b   1.000
_cell.length_c   1.000
_cell.angle_alpha   90.00
_cell.angle_beta   90.00
_cell.angle_gamma   90.00
#
_symmetry.space_group_name_H-M   'P 1'
#
loop_
_entity.id
_entity.type
_entity.pdbx_description
1 polymer ?
#
loop_
_entity_poly.entity_id
_entity_poly.type
_entity_poly.pdbx_seq_one_letter_code
_entity_poly.pdbx_strand_id
1 'polypeptide(L)'
;MLYLDNASPDSTDDYLAEGLTEAIIAQLGQVGRISVKSRSAVRRFRGANVPDPPVIGRTLGVAYLVTGSVQRADRALRVTIELAYTTTGMRVWGDQFIGTDDSLFALQDNIARRVAEGVAGRLLPAERRAVAAVRVTHNPEAYEHFLRGNYGLAQRTSTGMARATAEYRQAAALDSGFVSALARVGLAYALRLDWSWDATGASPADSLLDRGEAAADEALRRDPSNSDAWLARGYLLQFRQPRTWDGVMAAFARAVSLDPRNAEAWHQMGDAATVMGDDSTAVTAWRRALAIDPGRPITLRAYTSMVAPAEVGPLLDSALAVDPGFLLARLSRADARLAQGDTSAARRDLDAARCEGCAVDMWPSWTAWHALTLASLGDTVAARVEADSVLARLRLAGGLSWRVGVPLVFHYLQVGDSATALGLLERISPHGVKLWSLFTGELSSGFYPVASSRRFRQIVADATPPWLPPEAEVFNMPTSATMRTRWVGTYSGVYGRARIYARHDSLIVALEGRELGPLQYQGGNTFVASWDHGTRIVSAAGDVPVKGFTVSRRKRVLMYRRVE
;
A
#
# COMPACT_ATOMS: atom_id res chain seq x y z
N MET A 1 -15.55 -16.57 -4.52
CA MET A 1 -15.09 -15.66 -5.60
C MET A 1 -16.30 -15.35 -6.48
N LEU A 2 -16.40 -14.14 -7.04
CA LEU A 2 -17.44 -13.78 -8.00
C LEU A 2 -16.84 -13.05 -9.19
N TYR A 3 -17.20 -13.48 -10.40
CA TYR A 3 -16.78 -12.81 -11.61
C TYR A 3 -17.78 -13.02 -12.77
N LEU A 4 -18.03 -11.97 -13.55
CA LEU A 4 -18.88 -11.98 -14.75
C LEU A 4 -18.07 -11.61 -15.99
N ASP A 5 -18.15 -12.42 -17.05
CA ASP A 5 -17.60 -12.12 -18.38
C ASP A 5 -18.55 -11.25 -19.21
N ASN A 6 -18.00 -10.44 -20.12
CA ASN A 6 -18.79 -9.82 -21.18
C ASN A 6 -19.04 -10.86 -22.29
N ALA A 7 -20.30 -11.17 -22.54
CA ALA A 7 -20.76 -12.01 -23.64
C ALA A 7 -21.52 -11.21 -24.72
N SER A 8 -21.57 -9.88 -24.60
CA SER A 8 -22.00 -9.01 -25.69
C SER A 8 -21.03 -9.09 -26.87
N PRO A 9 -21.51 -8.94 -28.13
CA PRO A 9 -20.64 -8.78 -29.29
C PRO A 9 -19.80 -7.49 -29.25
N ASP A 10 -20.31 -6.48 -28.53
CA ASP A 10 -19.68 -5.16 -28.40
C ASP A 10 -18.83 -5.08 -27.12
N SER A 11 -17.55 -4.69 -27.27
CA SER A 11 -16.65 -4.45 -26.15
C SER A 11 -16.97 -3.16 -25.38
N THR A 12 -17.82 -2.28 -25.93
CA THR A 12 -18.30 -1.11 -25.18
C THR A 12 -19.13 -1.47 -23.95
N ASP A 13 -19.58 -2.73 -23.82
CA ASP A 13 -20.29 -3.27 -22.67
C ASP A 13 -19.37 -3.93 -21.62
N ASP A 14 -18.04 -3.92 -21.79
CA ASP A 14 -17.10 -4.50 -20.81
C ASP A 14 -17.30 -3.93 -19.39
N TYR A 15 -17.71 -2.65 -19.32
CA TYR A 15 -18.00 -1.99 -18.04
C TYR A 15 -19.19 -2.61 -17.32
N LEU A 16 -20.18 -3.21 -18.02
CA LEU A 16 -21.35 -3.82 -17.39
C LEU A 16 -20.93 -5.02 -16.58
N ALA A 17 -20.17 -5.94 -17.20
CA ALA A 17 -19.73 -7.17 -16.54
C ALA A 17 -18.85 -6.86 -15.31
N GLU A 18 -17.92 -5.92 -15.46
CA GLU A 18 -17.02 -5.54 -14.37
C GLU A 18 -17.68 -4.68 -13.30
N GLY A 19 -18.49 -3.71 -13.71
CA GLY A 19 -19.22 -2.81 -12.82
C GLY A 19 -20.23 -3.58 -11.99
N LEU A 20 -20.98 -4.50 -12.59
CA LEU A 20 -21.90 -5.39 -11.88
C LEU A 20 -21.15 -6.34 -10.95
N THR A 21 -20.00 -6.90 -11.37
CA THR A 21 -19.16 -7.72 -10.49
C THR A 21 -18.81 -6.97 -9.21
N GLU A 22 -18.32 -5.73 -9.32
CA GLU A 22 -17.95 -4.91 -8.16
C GLU A 22 -19.17 -4.58 -7.29
N ALA A 23 -20.28 -4.19 -7.90
CA ALA A 23 -21.49 -3.81 -7.19
C ALA A 23 -22.13 -5.00 -6.43
N ILE A 24 -22.13 -6.19 -7.04
CA ILE A 24 -22.61 -7.42 -6.37
C ILE A 24 -21.66 -7.81 -5.23
N ILE A 25 -20.33 -7.74 -5.42
CA ILE A 25 -19.35 -8.00 -4.36
C ILE A 25 -19.61 -7.08 -3.15
N ALA A 26 -19.86 -5.79 -3.40
CA ALA A 26 -20.19 -4.83 -2.35
C ALA A 26 -21.47 -5.19 -1.58
N GLN A 27 -22.53 -5.63 -2.28
CA GLN A 27 -23.78 -6.07 -1.67
C GLN A 27 -23.63 -7.37 -0.86
N LEU A 28 -22.95 -8.37 -1.41
CA LEU A 28 -22.64 -9.61 -0.69
C LEU A 28 -21.78 -9.35 0.55
N GLY A 29 -20.90 -8.35 0.47
CA GLY A 29 -20.13 -7.81 1.57
C GLY A 29 -20.96 -7.23 2.72
N GLN A 30 -22.28 -7.12 2.62
CA GLN A 30 -23.12 -6.73 3.76
C GLN A 30 -23.54 -7.93 4.62
N VAL A 31 -23.48 -9.16 4.09
CA VAL A 31 -23.90 -10.37 4.81
C VAL A 31 -22.74 -10.87 5.67
N GLY A 32 -22.81 -10.72 7.00
CA GLY A 32 -21.67 -10.95 7.93
C GLY A 32 -21.00 -12.33 7.84
N ARG A 33 -21.77 -13.34 7.46
CA ARG A 33 -21.33 -14.72 7.28
C ARG A 33 -20.83 -15.06 5.87
N ILE A 34 -20.78 -14.07 4.98
CA ILE A 34 -20.21 -14.20 3.63
C ILE A 34 -18.95 -13.34 3.56
N SER A 35 -17.87 -13.95 3.09
CA SER A 35 -16.65 -13.25 2.70
C SER A 35 -16.41 -13.47 1.21
N VAL A 36 -16.24 -12.38 0.48
CA VAL A 36 -16.06 -12.40 -0.98
C VAL A 36 -14.67 -11.85 -1.29
N LYS A 37 -13.94 -12.53 -2.17
CA LYS A 37 -12.65 -12.04 -2.66
C LYS A 37 -12.86 -10.78 -3.48
N SER A 38 -11.91 -9.85 -3.38
CA SER A 38 -11.96 -8.60 -4.15
C SER A 38 -11.96 -8.87 -5.66
N ARG A 39 -12.49 -7.93 -6.43
CA ARG A 39 -12.44 -7.96 -7.90
C ARG A 39 -11.00 -8.13 -8.42
N SER A 40 -10.03 -7.48 -7.80
CA SER A 40 -8.61 -7.56 -8.18
C SER A 40 -8.06 -8.97 -8.05
N ALA A 41 -8.40 -9.68 -6.96
CA ALA A 41 -7.93 -11.05 -6.72
C ALA A 41 -8.48 -12.07 -7.72
N VAL A 42 -9.62 -11.77 -8.33
CA VAL A 42 -10.34 -12.68 -9.24
C VAL A 42 -10.14 -12.31 -10.72
N ARG A 43 -9.58 -11.13 -11.01
CA ARG A 43 -9.38 -10.61 -12.38
C ARG A 43 -8.55 -11.50 -13.30
N ARG A 44 -7.65 -12.32 -12.76
CA ARG A 44 -6.85 -13.27 -13.55
C ARG A 44 -7.60 -14.54 -13.97
N PHE A 45 -8.75 -14.82 -13.36
CA PHE A 45 -9.54 -16.03 -13.63
C PHE A 45 -10.69 -15.70 -14.58
N ARG A 46 -10.37 -15.07 -15.71
CA ARG A 46 -11.32 -14.58 -16.71
C ARG A 46 -10.99 -15.13 -18.10
N GLY A 47 -11.97 -15.15 -19.00
CA GLY A 47 -11.76 -15.52 -20.41
C GLY A 47 -11.63 -17.02 -20.67
N ALA A 48 -10.98 -17.41 -21.77
CA ALA A 48 -11.03 -18.79 -22.28
C ALA A 48 -10.21 -19.83 -21.49
N ASN A 49 -9.30 -19.40 -20.60
CA ASN A 49 -8.35 -20.28 -19.91
C ASN A 49 -8.51 -20.26 -18.38
N VAL A 50 -9.76 -20.28 -17.91
CA VAL A 50 -10.06 -20.33 -16.47
C VAL A 50 -9.76 -21.73 -15.93
N PRO A 51 -8.92 -21.89 -14.89
CA PRO A 51 -8.65 -23.18 -14.28
C PRO A 51 -9.90 -23.82 -13.67
N ASP A 52 -9.90 -25.14 -13.51
CA ASP A 52 -11.01 -25.84 -12.86
C ASP A 52 -11.28 -25.31 -11.44
N PRO A 53 -12.54 -25.33 -10.97
CA PRO A 53 -12.91 -24.77 -9.66
C PRO A 53 -12.07 -25.27 -8.46
N PRO A 54 -11.58 -26.54 -8.41
CA PRO A 54 -10.66 -26.98 -7.36
C PRO A 54 -9.31 -26.28 -7.35
N VAL A 55 -8.77 -25.93 -8.52
CA VAL A 55 -7.53 -25.16 -8.61
C VAL A 55 -7.76 -23.75 -8.08
N ILE A 56 -8.85 -23.11 -8.48
CA ILE A 56 -9.22 -21.78 -8.00
C ILE A 56 -9.46 -21.79 -6.49
N GLY A 57 -10.18 -22.79 -5.99
CA GLY A 57 -10.47 -22.99 -4.57
C GLY A 57 -9.23 -23.05 -3.71
N ARG A 58 -8.25 -23.87 -4.11
CA ARG A 58 -6.95 -23.96 -3.42
C ARG A 58 -6.15 -22.67 -3.53
N THR A 59 -6.13 -22.06 -4.70
CA THR A 59 -5.32 -20.86 -4.96
C THR A 59 -5.84 -19.64 -4.19
N LEU A 60 -7.16 -19.46 -4.14
CA LEU A 60 -7.77 -18.31 -3.47
C LEU A 60 -8.21 -18.61 -2.03
N GLY A 61 -8.26 -19.88 -1.62
CA GLY A 61 -8.83 -20.27 -0.32
C GLY A 61 -10.32 -19.91 -0.24
N VAL A 62 -11.11 -20.25 -1.27
CA VAL A 62 -12.55 -19.96 -1.33
C VAL A 62 -13.36 -21.25 -1.44
N ALA A 63 -14.48 -21.34 -0.73
CA ALA A 63 -15.38 -22.51 -0.75
C ALA A 63 -16.32 -22.54 -1.97
N TYR A 64 -16.64 -21.37 -2.50
CA TYR A 64 -17.59 -21.20 -3.60
C TYR A 64 -16.99 -20.36 -4.74
N LEU A 65 -17.28 -20.80 -5.96
CA LEU A 65 -17.03 -20.08 -7.18
C LEU A 65 -18.37 -19.61 -7.75
N VAL A 66 -18.50 -18.30 -7.96
CA VAL A 66 -19.61 -17.68 -8.70
C VAL A 66 -19.05 -17.19 -10.03
N THR A 67 -19.48 -17.81 -11.12
CA THR A 67 -19.15 -17.42 -12.49
C THR A 67 -20.39 -16.95 -13.19
N GLY A 68 -20.23 -16.17 -14.25
CA GLY A 68 -21.36 -15.70 -15.00
C GLY A 68 -20.97 -14.93 -16.23
N SER A 69 -21.97 -14.53 -17.00
CA SER A 69 -21.79 -13.67 -18.16
C SER A 69 -22.89 -12.63 -18.23
N VAL A 70 -22.55 -11.46 -18.74
CA VAL A 70 -23.48 -10.37 -19.04
C VAL A 70 -23.55 -10.21 -20.54
N GLN A 71 -24.75 -10.19 -21.09
CA GLN A 71 -25.00 -9.95 -22.50
C GLN A 71 -26.07 -8.87 -22.62
N ARG A 72 -25.78 -7.85 -23.43
CA ARG A 72 -26.73 -6.82 -23.85
C ARG A 72 -27.06 -7.01 -25.31
N ALA A 73 -28.35 -6.91 -25.63
CA ALA A 73 -28.86 -6.81 -26.98
C ALA A 73 -29.87 -5.66 -26.99
N ASP A 74 -29.52 -4.56 -27.65
CA ASP A 74 -30.25 -3.29 -27.58
C ASP A 74 -30.45 -2.83 -26.13
N ARG A 75 -31.68 -2.86 -25.62
CA ARG A 75 -32.04 -2.53 -24.23
C ARG A 75 -32.25 -3.74 -23.33
N ALA A 76 -32.18 -4.95 -23.88
CA ALA A 76 -32.38 -6.19 -23.12
C ALA A 76 -31.06 -6.65 -22.53
N LEU A 77 -31.06 -6.90 -21.22
CA LEU A 77 -29.93 -7.40 -20.47
C LEU A 77 -30.20 -8.84 -20.03
N ARG A 78 -29.22 -9.69 -20.25
CA ARG A 78 -29.22 -11.07 -19.79
C ARG A 78 -27.97 -11.29 -18.97
N VAL A 79 -28.15 -11.68 -17.71
CA VAL A 79 -27.06 -12.08 -16.83
C VAL A 79 -27.24 -13.53 -16.46
N THR A 80 -26.28 -14.37 -16.84
CA THR A 80 -26.24 -15.78 -16.43
C THR A 80 -25.32 -15.91 -15.24
N ILE A 81 -25.75 -16.61 -14.19
CA ILE A 81 -24.94 -16.86 -13.00
C ILE A 81 -24.92 -18.35 -12.71
N GLU A 82 -23.75 -18.87 -12.37
CA GLU A 82 -23.54 -20.22 -11.88
C GLU A 82 -22.81 -20.17 -10.54
N LEU A 83 -23.28 -20.97 -9.59
CA LEU A 83 -22.63 -21.19 -8.31
C LEU A 83 -22.13 -22.64 -8.27
N ALA A 84 -20.85 -22.84 -7.97
CA ALA A 84 -20.23 -24.16 -7.85
C ALA A 84 -19.41 -24.29 -6.56
N TYR A 85 -19.33 -25.52 -6.04
CA TYR A 85 -18.36 -25.87 -5.00
C TYR A 85 -16.96 -25.89 -5.59
N THR A 86 -16.02 -25.21 -4.95
CA THR A 86 -14.64 -25.28 -5.41
C THR A 86 -13.99 -26.62 -5.09
N THR A 87 -14.35 -27.29 -4.00
CA THR A 87 -13.73 -28.57 -3.62
C THR A 87 -13.94 -29.69 -4.62
N THR A 88 -15.10 -29.70 -5.29
CA THR A 88 -15.51 -30.79 -6.20
C THR A 88 -15.73 -30.32 -7.63
N GLY A 89 -15.86 -29.01 -7.87
CA GLY A 89 -16.31 -28.46 -9.15
C GLY A 89 -17.80 -28.68 -9.43
N MET A 90 -18.55 -29.32 -8.53
CA MET A 90 -19.97 -29.58 -8.75
C MET A 90 -20.78 -28.29 -8.68
N ARG A 91 -21.63 -28.08 -9.68
CA ARG A 91 -22.58 -26.97 -9.74
C ARG A 91 -23.62 -27.13 -8.62
N VAL A 92 -23.78 -26.08 -7.82
CA VAL A 92 -24.83 -25.93 -6.81
C VAL A 92 -26.13 -25.52 -7.50
N TRP A 93 -26.09 -24.47 -8.32
CA TRP A 93 -27.18 -24.02 -9.17
C TRP A 93 -26.66 -23.14 -10.31
N GLY A 94 -27.48 -22.93 -11.33
CA GLY A 94 -27.29 -21.91 -12.34
C GLY A 94 -28.64 -21.29 -12.69
N ASP A 95 -28.66 -19.97 -12.93
CA ASP A 95 -29.89 -19.21 -13.18
C ASP A 95 -29.63 -18.10 -14.20
N GLN A 96 -30.69 -17.65 -14.85
CA GLN A 96 -30.64 -16.58 -15.84
C GLN A 96 -31.55 -15.44 -15.41
N PHE A 97 -30.94 -14.27 -15.24
CA PHE A 97 -31.62 -13.04 -14.87
C PHE A 97 -31.80 -12.21 -16.13
N ILE A 98 -33.05 -11.96 -16.50
CA ILE A 98 -33.41 -11.15 -17.66
C ILE A 98 -34.01 -9.84 -17.16
N GLY A 99 -33.57 -8.74 -17.75
CA GLY A 99 -34.10 -7.42 -17.49
C GLY A 99 -33.92 -6.50 -18.69
N THR A 100 -34.21 -5.23 -18.46
CA THR A 100 -33.85 -4.13 -19.35
C THR A 100 -32.88 -3.18 -18.63
N ASP A 101 -32.28 -2.25 -19.36
CA ASP A 101 -31.42 -1.19 -18.79
C ASP A 101 -32.09 -0.46 -17.62
N ASP A 102 -33.40 -0.19 -17.73
CA ASP A 102 -34.20 0.49 -16.71
C ASP A 102 -34.36 -0.33 -15.42
N SER A 103 -34.07 -1.64 -15.49
CA SER A 103 -34.15 -2.58 -14.38
C SER A 103 -32.78 -3.08 -13.89
N LEU A 104 -31.67 -2.53 -14.41
CA LEU A 104 -30.31 -2.98 -14.12
C LEU A 104 -30.02 -3.07 -12.61
N PHE A 105 -30.55 -2.11 -11.84
CA PHE A 105 -30.51 -2.12 -10.38
C PHE A 105 -31.27 -3.32 -9.77
N ALA A 106 -32.53 -3.52 -10.16
CA ALA A 106 -33.35 -4.62 -9.64
C ALA A 106 -32.76 -5.98 -10.03
N LEU A 107 -32.13 -6.04 -11.21
CA LEU A 107 -31.39 -7.20 -11.69
C LEU A 107 -30.23 -7.54 -10.75
N GLN A 108 -29.41 -6.55 -10.40
CA GLN A 108 -28.32 -6.71 -9.45
C GLN A 108 -28.81 -7.17 -8.07
N ASP A 109 -29.82 -6.53 -7.50
CA ASP A 109 -30.35 -6.89 -6.18
C ASP A 109 -30.83 -8.34 -6.14
N ASN A 110 -31.49 -8.78 -7.20
CA ASN A 110 -31.93 -10.16 -7.35
C ASN A 110 -30.76 -11.13 -7.45
N ILE A 111 -29.73 -10.80 -8.23
CA ILE A 111 -28.52 -11.60 -8.35
C ILE A 111 -27.81 -11.70 -7.00
N ALA A 112 -27.53 -10.59 -6.32
CA ALA A 112 -26.83 -10.57 -5.05
C ALA A 112 -27.59 -11.35 -3.98
N ARG A 113 -28.91 -11.16 -3.88
CA ARG A 113 -29.76 -11.93 -2.96
C ARG A 113 -29.70 -13.42 -3.27
N ARG A 114 -29.83 -13.82 -4.53
CA ARG A 114 -29.83 -15.23 -4.94
C ARG A 114 -28.47 -15.90 -4.67
N VAL A 115 -27.37 -15.20 -4.96
CA VAL A 115 -26.02 -15.66 -4.65
C VAL A 115 -25.82 -15.78 -3.14
N ALA A 116 -26.25 -14.79 -2.36
CA ALA A 116 -26.14 -14.82 -0.90
C ALA A 116 -26.94 -15.99 -0.29
N GLU A 117 -28.15 -16.25 -0.79
CA GLU A 117 -28.96 -17.40 -0.40
C GLU A 117 -28.32 -18.73 -0.81
N GLY A 118 -27.67 -18.80 -1.97
CA GLY A 118 -26.97 -20.01 -2.43
C GLY A 118 -25.72 -20.32 -1.60
N VAL A 119 -24.98 -19.30 -1.18
CA VAL A 119 -23.73 -19.44 -0.41
C VAL A 119 -24.00 -19.66 1.07
N ALA A 120 -24.93 -18.88 1.65
CA ALA A 120 -25.16 -18.87 3.08
C ALA A 120 -26.44 -19.60 3.49
N GLY A 121 -27.31 -19.98 2.55
CA GLY A 121 -28.67 -20.46 2.87
C GLY A 121 -29.60 -19.30 3.21
N ARG A 122 -30.72 -19.60 3.89
CA ARG A 122 -31.76 -18.61 4.19
C ARG A 122 -31.19 -17.36 4.89
N LEU A 123 -31.34 -16.21 4.25
CA LEU A 123 -30.92 -14.92 4.83
C LEU A 123 -31.83 -14.52 5.99
N LEU A 124 -31.24 -13.92 7.02
CA LEU A 124 -31.96 -13.29 8.12
C LEU A 124 -32.68 -12.02 7.64
N PRO A 125 -33.77 -11.57 8.30
CA PRO A 125 -34.44 -10.32 7.94
C PRO A 125 -33.53 -9.10 7.98
N ALA A 126 -32.52 -9.08 8.86
CA ALA A 126 -31.52 -8.02 8.91
C ALA A 126 -30.55 -8.09 7.71
N GLU A 127 -30.09 -9.29 7.33
CA GLU A 127 -29.22 -9.49 6.17
C GLU A 127 -29.92 -9.12 4.86
N ARG A 128 -31.20 -9.50 4.68
CA ARG A 128 -32.00 -9.10 3.52
C ARG A 128 -32.12 -7.58 3.43
N ARG A 129 -32.40 -6.91 4.56
CA ARG A 129 -32.45 -5.45 4.62
C ARG A 129 -31.10 -4.83 4.31
N ALA A 130 -30.00 -5.38 4.83
CA ALA A 130 -28.65 -4.86 4.59
C ALA A 130 -28.24 -4.97 3.11
N VAL A 131 -28.55 -6.09 2.45
CA VAL A 131 -28.30 -6.27 1.00
C VAL A 131 -29.12 -5.27 0.18
N ALA A 132 -30.42 -5.12 0.49
CA ALA A 132 -31.31 -4.19 -0.22
C ALA A 132 -31.04 -2.71 0.10
N ALA A 133 -30.48 -2.40 1.28
CA ALA A 133 -30.17 -1.04 1.71
C ALA A 133 -28.97 -0.42 0.97
N VAL A 134 -28.21 -1.21 0.21
CA VAL A 134 -27.17 -0.72 -0.71
C VAL A 134 -27.79 -0.03 -1.93
N ARG A 135 -29.12 0.17 -1.97
CA ARG A 135 -29.76 0.99 -3.01
C ARG A 135 -29.24 2.42 -2.97
N VAL A 136 -28.39 2.74 -3.93
CA VAL A 136 -27.70 4.03 -4.01
C VAL A 136 -28.40 5.08 -4.88
N THR A 137 -29.33 4.68 -5.76
CA THR A 137 -30.11 5.57 -6.63
C THR A 137 -31.44 4.92 -7.08
N HIS A 138 -32.39 5.74 -7.51
CA HIS A 138 -33.63 5.31 -8.19
C HIS A 138 -33.60 5.62 -9.70
N ASN A 139 -32.57 6.30 -10.20
CA ASN A 139 -32.41 6.66 -11.60
C ASN A 139 -31.52 5.62 -12.32
N PRO A 140 -32.06 4.82 -13.25
CA PRO A 140 -31.28 3.79 -13.95
C PRO A 140 -30.12 4.37 -14.77
N GLU A 141 -30.30 5.52 -15.40
CA GLU A 141 -29.25 6.19 -16.18
C GLU A 141 -28.10 6.65 -15.28
N ALA A 142 -28.43 7.23 -14.11
CA ALA A 142 -27.43 7.57 -13.11
C ALA A 142 -26.66 6.33 -12.62
N TYR A 143 -27.35 5.19 -12.50
CA TYR A 143 -26.73 3.93 -12.11
C TYR A 143 -25.77 3.39 -13.18
N GLU A 144 -26.13 3.44 -14.46
CA GLU A 144 -25.27 3.02 -15.56
C GLU A 144 -23.96 3.84 -15.57
N HIS A 145 -24.06 5.17 -15.43
CA HIS A 145 -22.89 6.04 -15.27
C HIS A 145 -22.05 5.66 -14.04
N PHE A 146 -22.68 5.32 -12.91
CA PHE A 146 -21.95 4.86 -11.73
C PHE A 146 -21.16 3.56 -11.99
N LEU A 147 -21.71 2.61 -12.75
CA LEU A 147 -21.01 1.38 -13.14
C LEU A 147 -19.82 1.66 -14.08
N ARG A 148 -19.99 2.56 -15.05
CA ARG A 148 -18.87 3.05 -15.90
C ARG A 148 -17.78 3.70 -15.05
N GLY A 149 -18.19 4.46 -14.05
CA GLY A 149 -17.30 5.04 -13.03
C GLY A 149 -16.49 3.97 -12.29
N ASN A 150 -17.16 2.93 -11.79
CA ASN A 150 -16.52 1.80 -11.10
C ASN A 150 -15.52 1.09 -11.99
N TYR A 151 -15.85 0.88 -13.27
CA TYR A 151 -14.95 0.31 -14.26
C TYR A 151 -13.67 1.15 -14.45
N GLY A 152 -13.80 2.48 -14.54
CA GLY A 152 -12.65 3.39 -14.62
C GLY A 152 -11.80 3.37 -13.34
N LEU A 153 -12.44 3.43 -12.16
CA LEU A 153 -11.77 3.38 -10.86
C LEU A 153 -10.97 2.08 -10.67
N ALA A 154 -11.51 1.00 -11.19
CA ALA A 154 -10.94 -0.33 -11.17
C ALA A 154 -9.64 -0.48 -11.97
N GLN A 155 -9.41 0.36 -12.97
CA GLN A 155 -8.22 0.28 -13.84
C GLN A 155 -6.97 0.81 -13.14
N ARG A 156 -7.11 1.72 -12.16
CA ARG A 156 -5.99 2.32 -11.43
C ARG A 156 -4.94 2.93 -12.37
N THR A 157 -5.42 3.72 -13.35
CA THR A 157 -4.60 4.51 -14.29
C THR A 157 -5.07 5.96 -14.34
N SER A 158 -4.25 6.87 -14.86
CA SER A 158 -4.61 8.29 -15.04
C SER A 158 -5.87 8.45 -15.88
N THR A 159 -5.89 7.83 -17.06
CA THR A 159 -7.02 7.84 -17.99
C THR A 159 -8.27 7.17 -17.38
N GLY A 160 -8.10 6.06 -16.66
CA GLY A 160 -9.17 5.37 -15.93
C GLY A 160 -9.82 6.26 -14.87
N MET A 161 -9.02 6.98 -14.07
CA MET A 161 -9.56 7.91 -13.06
C MET A 161 -10.23 9.13 -13.67
N ALA A 162 -9.68 9.68 -14.76
CA ALA A 162 -10.28 10.82 -15.45
C ALA A 162 -11.68 10.46 -15.97
N ARG A 163 -11.82 9.29 -16.61
CA ARG A 163 -13.11 8.73 -17.02
C ARG A 163 -14.02 8.47 -15.82
N ALA A 164 -13.51 7.82 -14.78
CA ALA A 164 -14.29 7.52 -13.58
C ALA A 164 -14.90 8.79 -12.96
N THR A 165 -14.09 9.85 -12.87
CA THR A 165 -14.53 11.14 -12.35
C THR A 165 -15.66 11.74 -13.18
N ALA A 166 -15.55 11.71 -14.51
CA ALA A 166 -16.60 12.23 -15.40
C ALA A 166 -17.92 11.46 -15.26
N GLU A 167 -17.84 10.13 -15.26
CA GLU A 167 -18.97 9.23 -15.13
C GLU A 167 -19.68 9.39 -13.78
N TYR A 168 -18.93 9.44 -12.67
CA TYR A 168 -19.53 9.68 -11.35
C TYR A 168 -20.16 11.06 -11.22
N ARG A 169 -19.60 12.11 -11.84
CA ARG A 169 -20.21 13.44 -11.86
C ARG A 169 -21.52 13.45 -12.64
N GLN A 170 -21.58 12.73 -13.76
CA GLN A 170 -22.81 12.60 -14.53
C GLN A 170 -23.88 11.84 -13.74
N ALA A 171 -23.51 10.75 -13.06
CA ALA A 171 -24.40 10.03 -12.15
C ALA A 171 -24.98 10.94 -11.05
N ALA A 172 -24.14 11.75 -10.39
CA ALA A 172 -24.56 12.69 -9.37
C ALA A 172 -25.40 13.88 -9.91
N ALA A 173 -25.26 14.22 -11.19
CA ALA A 173 -26.07 15.25 -11.85
C ALA A 173 -27.47 14.73 -12.21
N LEU A 174 -27.57 13.47 -12.65
CA LEU A 174 -28.82 12.79 -12.99
C LEU A 174 -29.65 12.41 -11.75
N ASP A 175 -29.00 12.17 -10.62
CA ASP A 175 -29.65 11.97 -9.31
C ASP A 175 -28.88 12.69 -8.20
N SER A 176 -29.39 13.86 -7.81
CA SER A 176 -28.81 14.65 -6.71
C SER A 176 -28.83 13.94 -5.34
N GLY A 177 -29.67 12.90 -5.17
CA GLY A 177 -29.70 12.06 -3.99
C GLY A 177 -28.62 10.97 -3.97
N PHE A 178 -27.89 10.77 -5.08
CA PHE A 178 -26.89 9.71 -5.22
C PHE A 178 -25.54 10.10 -4.57
N VAL A 179 -25.54 10.23 -3.24
CA VAL A 179 -24.37 10.71 -2.48
C VAL A 179 -23.13 9.84 -2.70
N SER A 180 -23.27 8.53 -2.87
CA SER A 180 -22.15 7.63 -3.15
C SER A 180 -21.44 7.94 -4.47
N ALA A 181 -22.14 8.42 -5.50
CA ALA A 181 -21.51 8.87 -6.73
C ALA A 181 -20.62 10.10 -6.47
N LEU A 182 -21.13 11.07 -5.69
CA LEU A 182 -20.36 12.25 -5.30
C LEU A 182 -19.15 11.91 -4.42
N ALA A 183 -19.31 10.99 -3.47
CA ALA A 183 -18.20 10.48 -2.66
C ALA A 183 -17.10 9.85 -3.54
N ARG A 184 -17.48 9.09 -4.58
CA ARG A 184 -16.56 8.48 -5.53
C ARG A 184 -15.85 9.50 -6.43
N VAL A 185 -16.46 10.67 -6.70
CA VAL A 185 -15.75 11.81 -7.33
C VAL A 185 -14.60 12.28 -6.44
N GLY A 186 -14.85 12.49 -5.14
CA GLY A 186 -13.81 12.87 -4.18
C GLY A 186 -12.70 11.82 -4.10
N LEU A 187 -13.06 10.54 -4.04
CA LEU A 187 -12.11 9.43 -3.99
C LEU A 187 -11.26 9.34 -5.27
N ALA A 188 -11.84 9.57 -6.45
CA ALA A 188 -11.10 9.55 -7.71
C ALA A 188 -10.04 10.67 -7.78
N TYR A 189 -10.38 11.88 -7.33
CA TYR A 189 -9.41 12.98 -7.20
C TYR A 189 -8.31 12.66 -6.19
N ALA A 190 -8.69 12.15 -5.02
CA ALA A 190 -7.76 11.73 -3.97
C ALA A 190 -6.73 10.70 -4.47
N LEU A 191 -7.18 9.67 -5.20
CA LEU A 191 -6.30 8.64 -5.75
C LEU A 191 -5.36 9.17 -6.83
N ARG A 192 -5.83 10.08 -7.69
CA ARG A 192 -4.97 10.75 -8.70
C ARG A 192 -3.84 11.53 -8.06
N LEU A 193 -4.12 12.23 -6.95
CA LEU A 193 -3.12 12.94 -6.15
C LEU A 193 -2.12 11.96 -5.52
N ASP A 194 -2.63 10.98 -4.76
CA ASP A 194 -1.79 10.03 -4.02
C ASP A 194 -0.86 9.25 -4.94
N TRP A 195 -1.37 8.71 -6.05
CA TRP A 195 -0.57 7.96 -7.02
C TRP A 195 0.19 8.83 -8.01
N SER A 196 -0.09 10.13 -8.01
CA SER A 196 0.57 11.13 -8.85
C SER A 196 0.47 10.81 -10.35
N TRP A 197 -0.71 10.32 -10.75
CA TRP A 197 -1.02 9.96 -12.13
C TRP A 197 -1.09 11.15 -13.09
N ASP A 198 -1.05 12.39 -12.57
CA ASP A 198 -0.99 13.63 -13.34
C ASP A 198 0.36 14.36 -13.20
N ALA A 199 1.41 13.68 -12.70
CA ALA A 199 2.73 14.27 -12.44
C ALA A 199 3.45 14.86 -13.67
N THR A 200 2.92 14.64 -14.88
CA THR A 200 3.41 15.22 -16.14
C THR A 200 2.73 16.56 -16.50
N GLY A 201 1.86 17.09 -15.63
CA GLY A 201 1.21 18.39 -15.81
C GLY A 201 -0.17 18.34 -16.49
N ALA A 202 -0.82 17.17 -16.56
CA ALA A 202 -2.17 17.03 -17.12
C ALA A 202 -3.24 17.82 -16.32
N SER A 203 -2.98 18.11 -15.04
CA SER A 203 -3.79 19.00 -14.20
C SER A 203 -2.96 19.53 -13.02
N PRO A 204 -3.10 20.81 -12.60
CA PRO A 204 -2.44 21.30 -11.40
C PRO A 204 -2.88 20.52 -10.16
N ALA A 205 -1.94 20.13 -9.29
CA ALA A 205 -2.22 19.35 -8.08
C ALA A 205 -3.23 20.05 -7.16
N ASP A 206 -3.09 21.37 -6.97
CA ASP A 206 -4.01 22.15 -6.13
C ASP A 206 -5.45 22.11 -6.66
N SER A 207 -5.62 22.11 -7.99
CA SER A 207 -6.94 21.98 -8.62
C SER A 207 -7.58 20.62 -8.36
N LEU A 208 -6.79 19.54 -8.32
CA LEU A 208 -7.30 18.22 -7.96
C LEU A 208 -7.66 18.15 -6.46
N LEU A 209 -6.86 18.78 -5.59
CA LEU A 209 -7.11 18.83 -4.15
C LEU A 209 -8.40 19.59 -3.84
N ASP A 210 -8.55 20.80 -4.37
CA ASP A 210 -9.73 21.63 -4.15
C ASP A 210 -11.01 20.94 -4.66
N ARG A 211 -10.96 20.33 -5.85
CA ARG A 211 -12.09 19.58 -6.42
C ARG A 211 -12.43 18.32 -5.63
N GLY A 212 -11.40 17.60 -5.16
CA GLY A 212 -11.55 16.42 -4.32
C GLY A 212 -12.21 16.75 -2.99
N GLU A 213 -11.75 17.81 -2.32
CA GLU A 213 -12.31 18.27 -1.04
C GLU A 213 -13.75 18.76 -1.21
N ALA A 214 -14.02 19.59 -2.22
CA ALA A 214 -15.39 20.06 -2.48
C ALA A 214 -16.37 18.89 -2.66
N ALA A 215 -15.98 17.85 -3.39
CA ALA A 215 -16.81 16.65 -3.58
C ALA A 215 -16.95 15.83 -2.29
N ALA A 216 -15.86 15.58 -1.56
CA ALA A 216 -15.88 14.81 -0.32
C ALA A 216 -16.68 15.52 0.78
N ASP A 217 -16.51 16.84 0.95
CA ASP A 217 -17.22 17.65 1.93
C ASP A 217 -18.72 17.72 1.61
N GLU A 218 -19.09 17.93 0.35
CA GLU A 218 -20.49 17.94 -0.04
C GLU A 218 -21.14 16.55 0.14
N ALA A 219 -20.41 15.47 -0.14
CA ALA A 219 -20.89 14.12 0.15
C ALA A 219 -21.11 13.91 1.65
N LEU A 220 -20.16 14.31 2.50
CA LEU A 220 -20.26 14.21 3.95
C LEU A 220 -21.35 15.11 4.54
N ARG A 221 -21.62 16.27 3.93
CA ARG A 221 -22.72 17.15 4.32
C ARG A 221 -24.08 16.52 4.05
N ARG A 222 -24.22 15.75 2.96
CA ARG A 222 -25.45 15.05 2.59
C ARG A 222 -25.60 13.72 3.34
N ASP A 223 -24.51 13.00 3.53
CA ASP A 223 -24.45 11.73 4.27
C ASP A 223 -23.15 11.63 5.09
N PRO A 224 -23.19 12.01 6.38
CA PRO A 224 -22.04 11.90 7.29
C PRO A 224 -21.62 10.45 7.58
N SER A 225 -22.40 9.45 7.16
CA SER A 225 -22.12 8.02 7.32
C SER A 225 -21.52 7.38 6.07
N ASN A 226 -21.24 8.16 5.02
CA ASN A 226 -20.65 7.64 3.79
C ASN A 226 -19.16 7.28 3.97
N SER A 227 -18.83 5.98 3.95
CA SER A 227 -17.45 5.52 4.14
C SER A 227 -16.48 5.99 3.07
N ASP A 228 -16.89 6.02 1.79
CA ASP A 228 -15.99 6.42 0.70
C ASP A 228 -15.64 7.92 0.77
N ALA A 229 -16.57 8.75 1.24
CA ALA A 229 -16.31 10.18 1.47
C ALA A 229 -15.31 10.40 2.61
N TRP A 230 -15.41 9.62 3.71
CA TRP A 230 -14.40 9.64 4.77
C TRP A 230 -13.04 9.11 4.31
N LEU A 231 -13.02 8.08 3.46
CA LEU A 231 -11.80 7.57 2.86
C LEU A 231 -11.13 8.65 1.98
N ALA A 232 -11.90 9.31 1.11
CA ALA A 232 -11.43 10.42 0.30
C ALA A 232 -10.88 11.56 1.17
N ARG A 233 -11.59 11.94 2.24
CA ARG A 233 -11.14 12.97 3.19
C ARG A 233 -9.78 12.63 3.81
N GLY A 234 -9.56 11.37 4.21
CA GLY A 234 -8.29 10.93 4.78
C GLY A 234 -7.10 11.06 3.81
N TYR A 235 -7.31 10.78 2.52
CA TYR A 235 -6.30 11.06 1.49
C TYR A 235 -6.04 12.55 1.34
N LEU A 236 -7.09 13.35 1.17
CA LEU A 236 -6.97 14.77 0.84
C LEU A 236 -6.33 15.58 1.98
N LEU A 237 -6.63 15.25 3.24
CA LEU A 237 -6.03 15.91 4.41
C LEU A 237 -4.49 15.77 4.46
N GLN A 238 -3.91 14.70 3.92
CA GLN A 238 -2.45 14.53 3.84
C GLN A 238 -1.78 15.60 2.96
N PHE A 239 -2.52 16.10 1.96
CA PHE A 239 -2.07 17.14 1.04
C PHE A 239 -2.46 18.54 1.52
N ARG A 240 -3.63 18.69 2.14
CA ARG A 240 -4.11 19.97 2.68
C ARG A 240 -3.37 20.39 3.95
N GLN A 241 -3.03 19.42 4.79
CA GLN A 241 -2.38 19.63 6.08
C GLN A 241 -1.06 18.85 6.16
N PRO A 242 -0.12 19.08 5.24
CA PRO A 242 1.05 18.21 5.13
C PRO A 242 1.99 18.32 6.32
N ARG A 243 1.99 19.46 7.03
CA ARG A 243 2.81 19.71 8.22
C ARG A 243 2.26 19.06 9.48
N THR A 244 0.94 18.96 9.61
CA THR A 244 0.31 18.48 10.85
C THR A 244 -0.34 17.10 10.72
N TRP A 245 -0.81 16.75 9.53
CA TRP A 245 -1.63 15.56 9.30
C TRP A 245 -2.86 15.50 10.22
N ASP A 246 -3.38 16.65 10.68
CA ASP A 246 -4.52 16.65 11.59
C ASP A 246 -5.74 16.04 10.89
N GLY A 247 -6.43 15.17 11.62
CA GLY A 247 -7.62 14.50 11.11
C GLY A 247 -7.38 13.38 10.09
N VAL A 248 -6.15 13.16 9.58
CA VAL A 248 -5.86 12.08 8.62
C VAL A 248 -6.22 10.71 9.21
N MET A 249 -5.64 10.38 10.38
CA MET A 249 -5.91 9.11 11.06
C MET A 249 -7.37 8.99 11.50
N ALA A 250 -7.99 10.10 11.94
CA ALA A 250 -9.39 10.11 12.35
C ALA A 250 -10.34 9.83 11.16
N ALA A 251 -10.05 10.38 9.98
CA ALA A 251 -10.84 10.15 8.78
C ALA A 251 -10.76 8.68 8.32
N PHE A 252 -9.56 8.09 8.28
CA PHE A 252 -9.40 6.67 7.97
C PHE A 252 -10.05 5.76 9.03
N ALA A 253 -9.88 6.08 10.32
CA ALA A 253 -10.55 5.37 11.41
C ALA A 253 -12.08 5.44 11.28
N ARG A 254 -12.62 6.58 10.85
CA ARG A 254 -14.06 6.74 10.61
C ARG A 254 -14.51 5.91 9.41
N ALA A 255 -13.78 5.91 8.32
CA ALA A 255 -14.06 5.07 7.15
C ALA A 255 -14.12 3.58 7.53
N VAL A 256 -13.11 3.04 8.22
CA VAL A 256 -13.11 1.62 8.64
C VAL A 256 -14.19 1.31 9.68
N SER A 257 -14.64 2.28 10.47
CA SER A 257 -15.76 2.08 11.40
C SER A 257 -17.11 1.98 10.69
N LEU A 258 -17.27 2.71 9.57
CA LEU A 258 -18.49 2.75 8.77
C LEU A 258 -18.57 1.56 7.82
N ASP A 259 -17.45 1.20 7.19
CA ASP A 259 -17.30 -0.02 6.40
C ASP A 259 -16.09 -0.84 6.87
N PRO A 260 -16.27 -1.72 7.88
CA PRO A 260 -15.20 -2.56 8.39
C PRO A 260 -14.75 -3.65 7.41
N ARG A 261 -15.38 -3.76 6.23
CA ARG A 261 -14.99 -4.68 5.15
C ARG A 261 -14.32 -3.98 3.97
N ASN A 262 -14.08 -2.67 4.07
CA ASN A 262 -13.31 -1.95 3.07
C ASN A 262 -11.80 -2.18 3.27
N ALA A 263 -11.23 -3.12 2.50
CA ALA A 263 -9.80 -3.43 2.56
C ALA A 263 -8.90 -2.25 2.18
N GLU A 264 -9.36 -1.33 1.32
CA GLU A 264 -8.60 -0.10 0.99
C GLU A 264 -8.54 0.83 2.20
N ALA A 265 -9.64 1.05 2.91
CA ALA A 265 -9.65 1.90 4.10
C ALA A 265 -8.71 1.37 5.19
N TRP A 266 -8.71 0.06 5.43
CA TRP A 266 -7.74 -0.58 6.34
C TRP A 266 -6.30 -0.46 5.83
N HIS A 267 -6.06 -0.62 4.53
CA HIS A 267 -4.74 -0.44 3.96
C HIS A 267 -4.20 0.97 4.16
N GLN A 268 -5.03 1.99 3.91
CA GLN A 268 -4.65 3.39 4.04
C GLN A 268 -4.49 3.83 5.49
N MET A 269 -5.29 3.29 6.41
CA MET A 269 -5.05 3.47 7.85
C MET A 269 -3.68 2.93 8.25
N GLY A 270 -3.28 1.78 7.68
CA GLY A 270 -1.96 1.21 7.93
C GLY A 270 -0.83 2.05 7.35
N ASP A 271 -0.96 2.50 6.10
CA ASP A 271 0.00 3.39 5.45
C ASP A 271 0.16 4.70 6.24
N ALA A 272 -0.94 5.30 6.68
CA ALA A 272 -0.90 6.53 7.47
C ALA A 272 -0.26 6.31 8.86
N ALA A 273 -0.53 5.18 9.51
CA ALA A 273 0.08 4.82 10.79
C ALA A 273 1.61 4.68 10.67
N THR A 274 2.13 4.09 9.57
CA THR A 274 3.59 4.03 9.34
C THR A 274 4.24 5.40 9.22
N VAL A 275 3.58 6.34 8.54
CA VAL A 275 4.08 7.71 8.39
C VAL A 275 4.13 8.44 9.72
N MET A 276 3.18 8.14 10.61
CA MET A 276 3.14 8.65 11.98
C MET A 276 4.07 7.89 12.95
N GLY A 277 4.74 6.82 12.50
CA GLY A 277 5.62 5.97 13.31
C GLY A 277 4.89 5.00 14.26
N ASP A 278 3.59 4.76 14.05
CA ASP A 278 2.79 3.79 14.80
C ASP A 278 2.73 2.44 14.07
N ASP A 279 3.85 1.70 14.14
CA ASP A 279 3.99 0.39 13.50
C ASP A 279 2.96 -0.63 14.01
N SER A 280 2.53 -0.52 15.28
CA SER A 280 1.55 -1.43 15.89
C SER A 280 0.18 -1.29 15.23
N THR A 281 -0.30 -0.06 15.07
CA THR A 281 -1.53 0.22 14.33
C THR A 281 -1.37 -0.17 12.86
N ALA A 282 -0.21 0.10 12.25
CA ALA A 282 0.04 -0.27 10.86
C ALA A 282 -0.10 -1.77 10.60
N VAL A 283 0.58 -2.60 11.41
CA VAL A 283 0.51 -4.07 11.34
C VAL A 283 -0.93 -4.55 11.54
N THR A 284 -1.63 -4.00 12.53
CA THR A 284 -3.02 -4.39 12.82
C THR A 284 -3.94 -4.08 11.65
N ALA A 285 -3.84 -2.88 11.08
CA ALA A 285 -4.66 -2.43 9.98
C ALA A 285 -4.38 -3.22 8.69
N TRP A 286 -3.10 -3.46 8.35
CA TRP A 286 -2.75 -4.27 7.18
C TRP A 286 -3.13 -5.75 7.35
N ARG A 287 -3.00 -6.34 8.54
CA ARG A 287 -3.53 -7.68 8.81
C ARG A 287 -5.03 -7.74 8.63
N ARG A 288 -5.76 -6.69 9.02
CA ARG A 288 -7.21 -6.62 8.79
C ARG A 288 -7.56 -6.50 7.31
N ALA A 289 -6.83 -5.68 6.55
CA ALA A 289 -6.97 -5.60 5.10
C ALA A 289 -6.70 -6.96 4.43
N LEU A 290 -5.65 -7.67 4.84
CA LEU A 290 -5.31 -9.02 4.34
C LEU A 290 -6.29 -10.09 4.82
N ALA A 291 -6.95 -9.94 5.97
CA ALA A 291 -8.02 -10.84 6.37
C ALA A 291 -9.26 -10.71 5.47
N ILE A 292 -9.52 -9.51 4.94
CA ILE A 292 -10.61 -9.24 4.00
C ILE A 292 -10.22 -9.69 2.58
N ASP A 293 -9.03 -9.30 2.14
CA ASP A 293 -8.48 -9.64 0.83
C ASP A 293 -7.05 -10.18 0.96
N PRO A 294 -6.88 -11.50 1.21
CA PRO A 294 -5.56 -12.11 1.41
C PRO A 294 -4.61 -11.99 0.23
N GLY A 295 -5.14 -11.79 -0.97
CA GLY A 295 -4.36 -11.68 -2.19
C GLY A 295 -4.02 -10.25 -2.58
N ARG A 296 -4.35 -9.25 -1.74
CA ARG A 296 -4.24 -7.83 -2.09
C ARG A 296 -2.77 -7.44 -2.32
N PRO A 297 -2.32 -7.24 -3.58
CA PRO A 297 -0.89 -7.12 -3.88
C PRO A 297 -0.25 -5.89 -3.23
N ILE A 298 -0.97 -4.75 -3.22
CA ILE A 298 -0.47 -3.51 -2.63
C ILE A 298 -0.24 -3.63 -1.12
N THR A 299 -1.10 -4.36 -0.40
CA THR A 299 -1.00 -4.55 1.04
C THR A 299 0.03 -5.61 1.39
N LEU A 300 0.11 -6.71 0.62
CA LEU A 300 1.18 -7.71 0.77
C LEU A 300 2.56 -7.05 0.61
N ARG A 301 2.72 -6.19 -0.40
CA ARG A 301 3.94 -5.40 -0.61
C ARG A 301 4.19 -4.41 0.52
N ALA A 302 3.18 -3.68 0.99
CA ALA A 302 3.37 -2.74 2.10
C ALA A 302 3.78 -3.46 3.40
N TYR A 303 3.18 -4.62 3.67
CA TYR A 303 3.44 -5.42 4.86
C TYR A 303 4.87 -6.00 4.91
N THR A 304 5.61 -6.02 3.79
CA THR A 304 7.00 -6.54 3.78
C THR A 304 7.95 -5.76 4.66
N SER A 305 7.70 -4.46 4.92
CA SER A 305 8.53 -3.66 5.83
C SER A 305 8.27 -3.97 7.31
N MET A 306 7.31 -4.84 7.63
CA MET A 306 6.92 -5.18 9.00
C MET A 306 7.24 -6.63 9.38
N VAL A 307 7.93 -7.36 8.50
CA VAL A 307 8.23 -8.79 8.71
C VAL A 307 9.73 -9.05 8.66
N ALA A 308 10.14 -10.24 9.10
CA ALA A 308 11.53 -10.65 9.00
C ALA A 308 11.96 -10.79 7.52
N PRO A 309 13.25 -10.58 7.17
CA PRO A 309 13.74 -10.70 5.79
C PRO A 309 13.40 -12.04 5.11
N ALA A 310 13.29 -13.13 5.87
CA ALA A 310 12.92 -14.45 5.35
C ALA A 310 11.46 -14.53 4.87
N GLU A 311 10.57 -13.69 5.39
CA GLU A 311 9.14 -13.69 5.04
C GLU A 311 8.82 -12.78 3.84
N VAL A 312 9.74 -11.87 3.48
CA VAL A 312 9.55 -10.89 2.40
C VAL A 312 9.33 -11.56 1.04
N GLY A 313 10.19 -12.52 0.68
CA GLY A 313 10.08 -13.25 -0.59
C GLY A 313 8.71 -13.93 -0.78
N PRO A 314 8.27 -14.79 0.15
CA PRO A 314 6.95 -15.43 0.10
C PRO A 314 5.76 -14.47 -0.03
N LEU A 315 5.80 -13.30 0.63
CA LEU A 315 4.74 -12.29 0.51
C LEU A 315 4.69 -11.66 -0.89
N LEU A 316 5.86 -11.34 -1.46
CA LEU A 316 5.96 -10.77 -2.80
C LEU A 316 5.62 -11.80 -3.88
N ASP A 317 5.98 -13.07 -3.68
CA ASP A 317 5.57 -14.16 -4.55
C ASP A 317 4.05 -14.35 -4.51
N SER A 318 3.42 -14.22 -3.34
CA SER A 318 1.95 -14.24 -3.21
C SER A 318 1.29 -13.07 -3.94
N ALA A 319 1.85 -11.87 -3.82
CA ALA A 319 1.37 -10.69 -4.53
C ALA A 319 1.46 -10.87 -6.06
N LEU A 320 2.59 -11.37 -6.56
CA LEU A 320 2.84 -11.60 -7.98
C LEU A 320 2.14 -12.83 -8.54
N ALA A 321 1.78 -13.79 -7.70
CA ALA A 321 0.89 -14.87 -8.10
C ALA A 321 -0.49 -14.29 -8.47
N VAL A 322 -1.02 -13.38 -7.66
CA VAL A 322 -2.34 -12.77 -7.86
C VAL A 322 -2.34 -11.76 -8.99
N ASP A 323 -1.38 -10.85 -9.01
CA ASP A 323 -1.19 -9.88 -10.08
C ASP A 323 0.25 -9.95 -10.59
N PRO A 324 0.52 -10.82 -11.58
CA PRO A 324 1.82 -10.87 -12.22
C PRO A 324 2.19 -9.52 -12.81
N GLY A 325 1.26 -8.67 -13.22
CA GLY A 325 1.54 -7.33 -13.76
C GLY A 325 1.92 -6.28 -12.71
N PHE A 326 1.89 -6.62 -11.40
CA PHE A 326 2.09 -5.62 -10.35
C PHE A 326 3.56 -5.21 -10.20
N LEU A 327 3.92 -4.15 -10.94
CA LEU A 327 5.30 -3.67 -11.11
C LEU A 327 6.00 -3.35 -9.77
N LEU A 328 5.29 -2.76 -8.82
CA LEU A 328 5.89 -2.41 -7.52
C LEU A 328 6.30 -3.65 -6.71
N ALA A 329 5.55 -4.76 -6.78
CA ALA A 329 5.97 -5.99 -6.13
C ALA A 329 7.19 -6.63 -6.82
N ARG A 330 7.30 -6.52 -8.15
CA ARG A 330 8.51 -6.98 -8.86
C ARG A 330 9.75 -6.20 -8.43
N LEU A 331 9.65 -4.87 -8.36
CA LEU A 331 10.75 -4.01 -7.93
C LEU A 331 11.15 -4.33 -6.48
N SER A 332 10.19 -4.41 -5.55
CA SER A 332 10.49 -4.80 -4.16
C SER A 332 11.09 -6.22 -4.05
N ARG A 333 10.73 -7.14 -4.96
CA ARG A 333 11.32 -8.50 -4.97
C ARG A 333 12.74 -8.50 -5.54
N ALA A 334 13.01 -7.66 -6.54
CA ALA A 334 14.36 -7.43 -7.05
C ALA A 334 15.26 -6.86 -5.94
N ASP A 335 14.80 -5.86 -5.20
CA ASP A 335 15.54 -5.28 -4.06
C ASP A 335 15.79 -6.30 -2.95
N ALA A 336 14.80 -7.12 -2.61
CA ALA A 336 14.95 -8.19 -1.61
C ALA A 336 15.98 -9.24 -2.04
N ARG A 337 15.96 -9.64 -3.33
CA ARG A 337 16.93 -10.59 -3.91
C ARG A 337 18.34 -10.00 -3.97
N LEU A 338 18.47 -8.71 -4.29
CA LEU A 338 19.74 -7.98 -4.22
C LEU A 338 20.33 -8.00 -2.80
N ALA A 339 19.51 -7.75 -1.78
CA ALA A 339 19.94 -7.80 -0.38
C ALA A 339 20.41 -9.21 0.04
N GLN A 340 19.92 -10.26 -0.63
CA GLN A 340 20.31 -11.65 -0.44
C GLN A 340 21.51 -12.07 -1.33
N GLY A 341 21.96 -11.20 -2.23
CA GLY A 341 23.05 -11.48 -3.18
C GLY A 341 22.63 -12.22 -4.45
N ASP A 342 21.33 -12.46 -4.69
CA ASP A 342 20.83 -13.08 -5.94
C ASP A 342 20.61 -12.03 -7.03
N THR A 343 21.73 -11.50 -7.54
CA THR A 343 21.78 -10.53 -8.64
C THR A 343 21.09 -11.06 -9.91
N SER A 344 21.15 -12.37 -10.15
CA SER A 344 20.58 -12.99 -11.36
C SER A 344 19.05 -12.93 -11.35
N ALA A 345 18.43 -13.26 -10.21
CA ALA A 345 16.98 -13.26 -10.06
C ALA A 345 16.44 -11.84 -9.91
N ALA A 346 17.22 -10.93 -9.31
CA ALA A 346 16.88 -9.51 -9.29
C ALA A 346 16.84 -8.92 -10.70
N ARG A 347 17.82 -9.24 -11.57
CA ARG A 347 17.81 -8.79 -12.97
C ARG A 347 16.58 -9.30 -13.74
N ARG A 348 16.22 -10.57 -13.57
CA ARG A 348 15.00 -11.14 -14.19
C ARG A 348 13.72 -10.43 -13.76
N ASP A 349 13.60 -10.10 -12.47
CA ASP A 349 12.44 -9.35 -11.97
C ASP A 349 12.38 -7.94 -12.54
N LEU A 350 13.54 -7.30 -12.68
CA LEU A 350 13.64 -5.96 -13.24
C LEU A 350 13.28 -5.94 -14.72
N ASP A 351 13.82 -6.87 -15.51
CA ASP A 351 13.48 -7.02 -16.93
C ASP A 351 11.97 -7.30 -17.11
N ALA A 352 11.38 -8.12 -16.25
CA ALA A 352 9.94 -8.39 -16.24
C ALA A 352 9.09 -7.24 -15.67
N ALA A 353 9.71 -6.29 -14.96
CA ALA A 353 9.04 -5.07 -14.52
C ALA A 353 9.00 -4.01 -15.64
N ARG A 354 9.79 -4.17 -16.71
CA ARG A 354 9.80 -3.23 -17.84
C ARG A 354 8.43 -3.17 -18.49
N CYS A 355 7.81 -2.00 -18.47
CA CYS A 355 6.50 -1.80 -19.06
C CYS A 355 6.54 -0.76 -20.20
N GLU A 356 6.77 -1.24 -21.42
CA GLU A 356 6.83 -0.40 -22.62
C GLU A 356 5.51 0.33 -22.90
N GLY A 357 4.36 -0.27 -22.53
CA GLY A 357 3.02 0.32 -22.68
C GLY A 357 2.53 1.18 -21.51
N CYS A 358 3.20 1.15 -20.34
CA CYS A 358 2.82 1.97 -19.19
C CYS A 358 3.26 3.44 -19.32
N ALA A 359 3.83 3.79 -20.49
CA ALA A 359 4.67 4.95 -20.74
C ALA A 359 3.95 6.31 -20.67
N VAL A 360 2.63 6.35 -20.56
CA VAL A 360 1.86 7.60 -20.49
C VAL A 360 1.27 7.85 -19.10
N ASP A 361 0.79 6.81 -18.41
CA ASP A 361 -0.05 6.99 -17.22
C ASP A 361 0.65 6.75 -15.86
N MET A 362 1.74 5.96 -15.82
CA MET A 362 2.50 5.64 -14.59
C MET A 362 3.96 6.11 -14.63
N TRP A 363 4.34 6.73 -15.75
CA TRP A 363 5.69 6.67 -16.29
C TRP A 363 6.75 7.57 -15.64
N PRO A 364 6.45 8.60 -14.82
CA PRO A 364 7.51 9.18 -13.99
C PRO A 364 7.85 8.31 -12.78
N SER A 365 6.83 7.77 -12.08
CA SER A 365 7.05 7.06 -10.81
C SER A 365 7.75 5.72 -11.01
N TRP A 366 7.26 4.89 -11.92
CA TRP A 366 7.81 3.56 -12.15
C TRP A 366 9.23 3.61 -12.70
N THR A 367 9.48 4.46 -13.71
CA THR A 367 10.80 4.60 -14.35
C THR A 367 11.85 5.07 -13.33
N ALA A 368 11.48 5.93 -12.37
CA ALA A 368 12.40 6.34 -11.33
C ALA A 368 12.81 5.19 -10.39
N TRP A 369 11.86 4.34 -9.98
CA TRP A 369 12.17 3.14 -9.18
C TRP A 369 12.97 2.10 -9.97
N HIS A 370 12.67 1.94 -11.25
CA HIS A 370 13.43 1.06 -12.15
C HIS A 370 14.88 1.54 -12.28
N ALA A 371 15.10 2.83 -12.50
CA ALA A 371 16.42 3.46 -12.52
C ALA A 371 17.22 3.27 -11.21
N LEU A 372 16.56 3.40 -10.05
CA LEU A 372 17.20 3.13 -8.76
C LEU A 372 17.64 1.66 -8.63
N THR A 373 16.81 0.72 -9.07
CA THR A 373 17.11 -0.71 -9.01
C THR A 373 18.22 -1.09 -10.00
N LEU A 374 18.22 -0.52 -11.22
CA LEU A 374 19.30 -0.65 -12.20
C LEU A 374 20.65 -0.20 -11.63
N ALA A 375 20.68 0.96 -10.96
CA ALA A 375 21.89 1.47 -10.32
C ALA A 375 22.39 0.52 -9.23
N SER A 376 21.47 -0.04 -8.42
CA SER A 376 21.79 -1.00 -7.37
C SER A 376 22.33 -2.34 -7.92
N LEU A 377 21.97 -2.71 -9.15
CA LEU A 377 22.54 -3.85 -9.88
C LEU A 377 23.87 -3.53 -10.60
N GLY A 378 24.37 -2.30 -10.50
CA GLY A 378 25.61 -1.84 -11.15
C GLY A 378 25.44 -1.38 -12.60
N ASP A 379 24.21 -1.30 -13.13
CA ASP A 379 23.93 -0.82 -14.48
C ASP A 379 23.77 0.70 -14.50
N THR A 380 24.86 1.41 -14.18
CA THR A 380 24.83 2.86 -13.94
C THR A 380 24.53 3.67 -15.20
N VAL A 381 24.82 3.12 -16.39
CA VAL A 381 24.55 3.80 -17.67
C VAL A 381 23.06 3.78 -17.96
N ALA A 382 22.41 2.61 -17.92
CA ALA A 382 20.97 2.51 -18.14
C ALA A 382 20.19 3.27 -17.07
N ALA A 383 20.61 3.15 -15.81
CA ALA A 383 20.01 3.88 -14.70
C ALA A 383 20.00 5.39 -14.92
N ARG A 384 21.14 5.96 -15.37
CA ARG A 384 21.25 7.39 -15.65
C ARG A 384 20.36 7.82 -16.82
N VAL A 385 20.34 7.05 -17.90
CA VAL A 385 19.47 7.33 -19.06
C VAL A 385 18.00 7.41 -18.63
N GLU A 386 17.54 6.45 -17.84
CA GLU A 386 16.17 6.43 -17.34
C GLU A 386 15.88 7.59 -16.38
N ALA A 387 16.73 7.83 -15.38
CA ALA A 387 16.57 8.92 -14.42
C ALA A 387 16.54 10.29 -15.11
N ASP A 388 17.47 10.54 -16.04
CA ASP A 388 17.55 11.80 -16.80
C ASP A 388 16.32 11.97 -17.71
N SER A 389 15.77 10.87 -18.25
CA SER A 389 14.55 10.90 -19.06
C SER A 389 13.31 11.31 -18.25
N VAL A 390 13.25 10.91 -16.97
CA VAL A 390 12.20 11.32 -16.04
C VAL A 390 12.38 12.79 -15.69
N LEU A 391 13.60 13.22 -15.33
CA LEU A 391 13.91 14.61 -15.03
C LEU A 391 13.55 15.57 -16.17
N ALA A 392 13.86 15.19 -17.42
CA ALA A 392 13.57 16.01 -18.59
C ALA A 392 12.08 16.34 -18.72
N ARG A 393 11.19 15.41 -18.36
CA ARG A 393 9.74 15.60 -18.44
C ARG A 393 9.15 16.28 -17.20
N LEU A 394 9.75 16.07 -16.02
CA LEU A 394 9.40 16.80 -14.79
C LEU A 394 9.75 18.29 -14.81
N ARG A 395 10.47 18.77 -15.84
CA ARG A 395 10.74 20.19 -16.06
C ARG A 395 9.47 20.97 -16.46
N LEU A 396 8.36 20.29 -16.76
CA LEU A 396 7.06 20.89 -17.03
C LEU A 396 6.23 20.99 -15.73
N ALA A 397 6.40 22.11 -15.01
CA ALA A 397 5.59 22.68 -13.89
C ALA A 397 5.19 21.81 -12.67
N GLY A 398 5.53 22.30 -11.46
CA GLY A 398 4.95 21.86 -10.17
C GLY A 398 5.93 21.23 -9.16
N GLY A 399 5.43 21.02 -7.94
CA GLY A 399 6.10 20.22 -6.91
C GLY A 399 6.19 18.74 -7.31
N LEU A 400 7.25 18.06 -6.86
CA LEU A 400 7.56 16.68 -7.20
C LEU A 400 6.90 15.73 -6.21
N SER A 401 6.11 14.77 -6.67
CA SER A 401 5.58 13.74 -5.76
C SER A 401 6.70 12.92 -5.14
N TRP A 402 6.56 12.55 -3.86
CA TRP A 402 7.47 11.64 -3.18
C TRP A 402 7.63 10.29 -3.91
N ARG A 403 6.61 9.80 -4.62
CA ARG A 403 6.67 8.55 -5.39
C ARG A 403 7.66 8.59 -6.55
N VAL A 404 7.96 9.80 -7.05
CA VAL A 404 8.92 10.04 -8.14
C VAL A 404 10.23 10.59 -7.58
N GLY A 405 10.16 11.53 -6.63
CA GLY A 405 11.31 12.22 -6.09
C GLY A 405 12.22 11.32 -5.26
N VAL A 406 11.66 10.48 -4.38
CA VAL A 406 12.46 9.60 -3.51
C VAL A 406 13.39 8.67 -4.30
N PRO A 407 12.91 7.89 -5.28
CA PRO A 407 13.81 7.01 -6.03
C PRO A 407 14.86 7.78 -6.85
N LEU A 408 14.52 8.96 -7.41
CA LEU A 408 15.52 9.80 -8.09
C LEU A 408 16.56 10.36 -7.12
N VAL A 409 16.15 10.83 -5.94
CA VAL A 409 17.07 11.31 -4.90
C VAL A 409 18.06 10.20 -4.55
N PHE A 410 17.60 8.98 -4.27
CA PHE A 410 18.50 7.88 -3.97
C PHE A 410 19.39 7.48 -5.15
N HIS A 411 18.86 7.50 -6.37
CA HIS A 411 19.67 7.26 -7.57
C HIS A 411 20.84 8.27 -7.65
N TYR A 412 20.56 9.57 -7.56
CA TYR A 412 21.59 10.60 -7.65
C TYR A 412 22.57 10.57 -6.47
N LEU A 413 22.12 10.20 -5.27
CA LEU A 413 23.02 9.96 -4.14
C LEU A 413 23.95 8.76 -4.38
N GLN A 414 23.44 7.66 -4.95
CA GLN A 414 24.24 6.47 -5.27
C GLN A 414 25.34 6.77 -6.31
N VAL A 415 25.04 7.60 -7.31
CA VAL A 415 26.04 8.00 -8.33
C VAL A 415 26.90 9.20 -7.93
N GLY A 416 26.78 9.68 -6.68
CA GLY A 416 27.60 10.76 -6.12
C GLY A 416 27.17 12.18 -6.48
N ASP A 417 26.05 12.37 -7.17
CA ASP A 417 25.52 13.68 -7.52
C ASP A 417 24.61 14.25 -6.42
N SER A 418 25.25 14.66 -5.32
CA SER A 418 24.56 15.24 -4.18
C SER A 418 23.84 16.56 -4.49
N ALA A 419 24.30 17.31 -5.50
CA ALA A 419 23.72 18.60 -5.87
C ALA A 419 22.34 18.42 -6.51
N THR A 420 22.23 17.51 -7.48
CA THR A 420 20.95 17.14 -8.10
C THR A 420 20.02 16.49 -7.08
N ALA A 421 20.53 15.56 -6.25
CA ALA A 421 19.75 14.92 -5.20
C ALA A 421 19.11 15.94 -4.24
N LEU A 422 19.86 16.92 -3.75
CA LEU A 422 19.32 17.96 -2.86
C LEU A 422 18.31 18.86 -3.57
N GLY A 423 18.55 19.20 -4.85
CA GLY A 423 17.58 19.96 -5.65
C GLY A 423 16.27 19.22 -5.90
N LEU A 424 16.32 17.90 -6.03
CA LEU A 424 15.10 17.09 -6.13
C LEU A 424 14.37 16.98 -4.80
N LEU A 425 15.12 16.79 -3.71
CA LEU A 425 14.56 16.68 -2.37
C LEU A 425 13.80 17.96 -1.96
N GLU A 426 14.32 19.14 -2.29
CA GLU A 426 13.64 20.43 -2.09
C GLU A 426 12.39 20.63 -2.93
N ARG A 427 12.26 19.88 -4.03
CA ARG A 427 11.06 19.92 -4.86
C ARG A 427 10.00 18.95 -4.38
N ILE A 428 10.31 18.00 -3.49
CA ILE A 428 9.36 16.98 -3.06
C ILE A 428 8.20 17.64 -2.31
N SER A 429 7.02 17.65 -2.91
CA SER A 429 5.81 18.27 -2.38
C SER A 429 4.73 17.21 -2.09
N PRO A 430 3.96 17.36 -1.00
CA PRO A 430 4.05 18.46 -0.02
C PRO A 430 5.17 18.26 1.03
N HIS A 431 5.71 19.37 1.54
CA HIS A 431 6.70 19.36 2.63
C HIS A 431 5.98 19.14 3.98
N GLY A 432 6.39 18.13 4.73
CA GLY A 432 5.84 17.87 6.06
C GLY A 432 5.99 16.41 6.50
N VAL A 433 5.01 15.89 7.25
CA VAL A 433 5.08 14.61 7.97
C VAL A 433 5.50 13.46 7.06
N LYS A 434 4.96 13.38 5.83
CA LYS A 434 5.33 12.35 4.85
C LYS A 434 6.81 12.42 4.49
N LEU A 435 7.32 13.59 4.14
CA LEU A 435 8.74 13.79 3.82
C LEU A 435 9.62 13.53 5.05
N TRP A 436 9.20 14.00 6.23
CA TRP A 436 9.90 13.76 7.48
C TRP A 436 10.01 12.27 7.83
N SER A 437 8.95 11.48 7.59
CA SER A 437 8.96 10.03 7.84
C SER A 437 10.04 9.29 7.03
N LEU A 438 10.45 9.84 5.88
CA LEU A 438 11.55 9.28 5.08
C LEU A 438 12.92 9.48 5.75
N PHE A 439 13.07 10.54 6.54
CA PHE A 439 14.31 10.84 7.27
C PHE A 439 14.46 10.05 8.56
N THR A 440 13.36 9.55 9.13
CA THR A 440 13.36 8.86 10.43
C THR A 440 13.03 7.36 10.33
N GLY A 441 12.52 6.90 9.19
CA GLY A 441 12.25 5.50 8.89
C GLY A 441 13.44 4.68 8.35
N GLU A 442 13.13 3.56 7.71
CA GLU A 442 14.10 2.59 7.14
C GLU A 442 15.01 3.22 6.06
N LEU A 443 14.51 4.25 5.38
CA LEU A 443 15.21 4.91 4.28
C LEU A 443 16.23 5.96 4.75
N SER A 444 16.29 6.25 6.05
CA SER A 444 17.10 7.31 6.64
C SER A 444 18.60 7.17 6.32
N SER A 445 19.12 5.94 6.28
CA SER A 445 20.51 5.67 5.92
C SER A 445 20.83 6.06 4.48
N GLY A 446 19.85 6.08 3.57
CA GLY A 446 20.08 6.51 2.18
C GLY A 446 20.59 7.95 2.09
N PHE A 447 20.34 8.77 3.12
CA PHE A 447 20.71 10.19 3.16
C PHE A 447 22.08 10.46 3.81
N TYR A 448 22.84 9.43 4.24
CA TYR A 448 24.19 9.60 4.80
C TYR A 448 25.10 10.53 3.96
N PRO A 449 25.14 10.44 2.61
CA PRO A 449 26.04 11.27 1.80
C PRO A 449 25.77 12.77 1.91
N VAL A 450 24.56 13.18 2.30
CA VAL A 450 24.15 14.58 2.42
C VAL A 450 23.85 15.03 3.84
N ALA A 451 23.98 14.15 4.84
CA ALA A 451 23.64 14.44 6.24
C ALA A 451 24.37 15.67 6.83
N SER A 452 25.62 15.92 6.39
CA SER A 452 26.41 17.07 6.84
C SER A 452 26.06 18.39 6.14
N SER A 453 25.27 18.36 5.07
CA SER A 453 24.89 19.53 4.28
C SER A 453 23.95 20.45 5.05
N ARG A 454 24.25 21.76 5.06
CA ARG A 454 23.35 22.78 5.62
C ARG A 454 22.01 22.79 4.88
N ARG A 455 22.02 22.61 3.56
CA ARG A 455 20.83 22.56 2.70
C ARG A 455 19.93 21.39 3.11
N PHE A 456 20.52 20.22 3.31
CA PHE A 456 19.79 19.04 3.78
C PHE A 456 19.18 19.23 5.17
N ARG A 457 19.94 19.78 6.12
CA ARG A 457 19.43 20.08 7.47
C ARG A 457 18.26 21.07 7.44
N GLN A 458 18.28 22.04 6.51
CA GLN A 458 17.15 22.96 6.34
C GLN A 458 15.90 22.22 5.85
N ILE A 459 16.03 21.36 4.83
CA ILE A 459 14.89 20.57 4.32
C ILE A 459 14.28 19.70 5.43
N VAL A 460 15.13 19.08 6.25
CA VAL A 460 14.74 18.27 7.39
C VAL A 460 13.96 19.11 8.41
N ALA A 461 14.48 20.29 8.77
CA ALA A 461 13.80 21.21 9.70
C ALA A 461 12.46 21.67 9.13
N ASP A 462 12.39 21.98 7.84
CA ASP A 462 11.17 22.41 7.15
C ASP A 462 10.11 21.29 7.07
N ALA A 463 10.54 20.02 7.00
CA ALA A 463 9.64 18.87 7.01
C ALA A 463 9.20 18.46 8.43
N THR A 464 9.94 18.88 9.47
CA THR A 464 9.73 18.41 10.85
C THR A 464 8.34 18.79 11.35
N PRO A 465 7.56 17.81 11.84
CA PRO A 465 6.25 18.05 12.43
C PRO A 465 6.30 19.00 13.64
N PRO A 466 5.32 19.90 13.81
CA PRO A 466 5.36 20.93 14.84
C PRO A 466 5.21 20.42 16.27
N TRP A 467 4.71 19.19 16.48
CA TRP A 467 4.63 18.58 17.81
C TRP A 467 5.94 17.93 18.26
N LEU A 468 6.93 17.84 17.38
CA LEU A 468 8.26 17.34 17.72
C LEU A 468 9.17 18.51 18.06
N PRO A 469 10.11 18.34 19.02
CA PRO A 469 11.07 19.39 19.31
C PRO A 469 11.90 19.72 18.05
N PRO A 470 12.30 20.98 17.84
CA PRO A 470 13.12 21.38 16.69
C PRO A 470 14.46 20.62 16.60
N GLU A 471 14.90 20.06 17.72
CA GLU A 471 16.12 19.27 17.91
C GLU A 471 15.85 17.76 17.96
N ALA A 472 14.61 17.30 17.69
CA ALA A 472 14.32 15.87 17.61
C ALA A 472 15.38 15.25 16.70
N GLU A 473 16.13 14.26 17.20
CA GLU A 473 17.21 13.62 16.46
C GLU A 473 16.64 13.02 15.16
N VAL A 474 16.64 13.81 14.08
CA VAL A 474 16.21 13.33 12.75
C VAL A 474 17.20 12.31 12.19
N PHE A 475 18.25 12.01 12.95
CA PHE A 475 19.27 11.07 12.61
C PHE A 475 19.56 10.21 13.84
N ASN A 476 19.12 8.95 13.82
CA ASN A 476 19.75 7.87 14.58
C ASN A 476 21.11 7.50 13.94
N MET A 477 21.86 8.53 13.51
CA MET A 477 23.12 8.42 12.78
C MET A 477 24.15 9.13 13.64
N PRO A 478 25.26 8.46 14.03
CA PRO A 478 26.28 9.08 14.86
C PRO A 478 26.77 10.35 14.15
N THR A 479 26.48 11.51 14.75
CA THR A 479 26.68 12.84 14.16
C THR A 479 28.13 13.32 14.21
N SER A 480 29.08 12.47 14.62
CA SER A 480 30.50 12.81 14.54
C SER A 480 31.13 12.30 13.26
N ALA A 481 31.89 13.17 12.60
CA ALA A 481 32.82 12.87 11.50
C ALA A 481 33.95 11.88 11.86
N THR A 482 33.76 11.12 12.93
CA THR A 482 34.59 10.03 13.41
C THR A 482 33.66 8.86 13.73
N MET A 483 33.32 8.06 12.72
CA MET A 483 33.56 6.61 12.67
C MET A 483 32.67 5.92 11.64
N ARG A 484 33.30 5.13 10.77
CA ARG A 484 32.65 4.18 9.87
C ARG A 484 31.94 3.10 10.71
N THR A 485 30.66 3.31 11.02
CA THR A 485 29.80 2.31 11.64
C THR A 485 28.82 1.75 10.62
N ARG A 486 28.81 0.43 10.41
CA ARG A 486 27.84 -0.27 9.56
C ARG A 486 26.75 -0.88 10.45
N TRP A 487 25.47 -0.63 10.17
CA TRP A 487 24.38 -1.28 10.90
C TRP A 487 24.41 -2.80 10.65
N VAL A 488 24.26 -3.59 11.70
CA VAL A 488 24.32 -5.07 11.66
C VAL A 488 22.96 -5.68 11.92
N GLY A 489 22.15 -5.09 12.81
CA GLY A 489 20.83 -5.61 13.13
C GLY A 489 20.17 -4.88 14.29
N THR A 490 18.87 -5.14 14.45
CA THR A 490 18.05 -4.66 15.57
C THR A 490 17.46 -5.85 16.30
N TYR A 491 17.56 -5.86 17.63
CA TYR A 491 17.03 -6.91 18.49
C TYR A 491 16.05 -6.30 19.50
N SER A 492 14.87 -6.89 19.61
CA SER A 492 13.85 -6.47 20.55
C SER A 492 13.82 -7.44 21.73
N GLY A 493 14.06 -6.93 22.93
CA GLY A 493 14.04 -7.72 24.17
C GLY A 493 13.24 -7.05 25.28
N VAL A 494 13.25 -7.66 26.47
CA VAL A 494 12.49 -7.24 27.66
C VAL A 494 12.79 -5.79 28.10
N TYR A 495 13.94 -5.24 27.71
CA TYR A 495 14.41 -3.91 28.10
C TYR A 495 14.42 -2.88 26.95
N GLY A 496 13.75 -3.16 25.83
CA GLY A 496 13.63 -2.24 24.69
C GLY A 496 14.33 -2.73 23.43
N ARG A 497 14.40 -1.84 22.42
CA ARG A 497 15.06 -2.10 21.13
C ARG A 497 16.57 -1.83 21.25
N ALA A 498 17.37 -2.87 21.14
CA ALA A 498 18.82 -2.80 21.03
C ALA A 498 19.24 -2.82 19.56
N ARG A 499 20.16 -1.94 19.17
CA ARG A 499 20.75 -1.89 17.83
C ARG A 499 22.23 -2.25 17.91
N ILE A 500 22.70 -3.06 16.97
CA ILE A 500 24.09 -3.46 16.89
C ILE A 500 24.73 -2.81 15.66
N TYR A 501 25.87 -2.17 15.87
CA TYR A 501 26.66 -1.53 14.84
C TYR A 501 28.04 -2.16 14.77
N ALA A 502 28.58 -2.35 13.58
CA ALA A 502 29.97 -2.77 13.35
C ALA A 502 30.85 -1.55 13.15
N ARG A 503 31.91 -1.40 13.95
CA ARG A 503 32.90 -0.33 13.87
C ARG A 503 34.29 -0.92 13.75
N HIS A 504 34.92 -0.87 12.57
CA HIS A 504 36.28 -1.38 12.25
C HIS A 504 36.68 -2.74 12.85
N ASP A 505 36.89 -2.84 14.16
CA ASP A 505 37.37 -3.98 14.94
C ASP A 505 36.38 -4.50 16.01
N SER A 506 35.20 -3.89 16.15
CA SER A 506 34.27 -4.17 17.25
C SER A 506 32.80 -4.05 16.86
N LEU A 507 31.95 -4.86 17.50
CA LEU A 507 30.50 -4.68 17.48
C LEU A 507 30.11 -3.80 18.67
N ILE A 508 29.21 -2.85 18.47
CA ILE A 508 28.77 -1.86 19.46
C ILE A 508 27.26 -2.01 19.64
N VAL A 509 26.80 -2.05 20.89
CA VAL A 509 25.37 -2.10 21.22
C VAL A 509 24.88 -0.71 21.60
N ALA A 510 23.80 -0.25 21.00
CA ALA A 510 23.05 0.91 21.45
C ALA A 510 21.65 0.48 21.92
N LEU A 511 21.19 1.03 23.03
CA LEU A 511 19.82 0.83 23.54
C LEU A 511 19.12 2.19 23.55
N GLU A 512 18.00 2.29 22.83
CA GLU A 512 17.19 3.53 22.77
C GLU A 512 18.02 4.78 22.41
N GLY A 513 18.95 4.63 21.45
CA GLY A 513 19.81 5.73 20.98
C GLY A 513 21.05 5.99 21.83
N ARG A 514 21.23 5.32 22.99
CA ARG A 514 22.45 5.44 23.79
C ARG A 514 23.42 4.28 23.53
N GLU A 515 24.64 4.60 23.10
CA GLU A 515 25.73 3.64 22.99
C GLU A 515 26.08 3.08 24.37
N LEU A 516 26.04 1.75 24.50
CA LEU A 516 26.31 1.01 25.73
C LEU A 516 27.75 0.48 25.80
N GLY A 517 28.46 0.48 24.66
CA GLY A 517 29.85 0.02 24.53
C GLY A 517 30.01 -1.23 23.66
N PRO A 518 31.23 -1.80 23.61
CA PRO A 518 31.55 -2.94 22.76
C PRO A 518 30.89 -4.23 23.25
N LEU A 519 30.37 -5.01 22.31
CA LEU A 519 29.82 -6.34 22.51
C LEU A 519 30.98 -7.33 22.68
N GLN A 520 31.16 -7.88 23.88
CA GLN A 520 32.23 -8.82 24.19
C GLN A 520 31.74 -10.27 24.04
N TYR A 521 32.49 -11.07 23.30
CA TYR A 521 32.28 -12.52 23.21
C TYR A 521 32.78 -13.20 24.48
N GLN A 522 31.93 -14.01 25.12
CA GLN A 522 32.24 -14.67 26.39
C GLN A 522 32.35 -16.20 26.25
N GLY A 523 32.39 -16.72 25.01
CA GLY A 523 32.42 -18.15 24.71
C GLY A 523 31.03 -18.75 24.44
N GLY A 524 30.98 -19.81 23.63
CA GLY A 524 29.74 -20.47 23.22
C GLY A 524 28.87 -19.58 22.31
N ASN A 525 27.57 -19.49 22.60
CA ASN A 525 26.61 -18.62 21.88
C ASN A 525 26.29 -17.32 22.64
N THR A 526 27.14 -16.92 23.59
CA THR A 526 26.83 -15.85 24.55
C THR A 526 27.69 -14.61 24.32
N PHE A 527 27.01 -13.48 24.19
CA PHE A 527 27.61 -12.16 24.08
C PHE A 527 27.12 -11.27 25.21
N VAL A 528 28.01 -10.43 25.73
CA VAL A 528 27.72 -9.55 26.86
C VAL A 528 28.15 -8.12 26.53
N ALA A 529 27.24 -7.18 26.78
CA ALA A 529 27.58 -5.77 26.86
C ALA A 529 27.40 -5.32 28.32
N SER A 530 28.42 -4.67 28.89
CA SER A 530 28.38 -4.10 30.25
C SER A 530 28.79 -2.63 30.20
N TRP A 531 28.08 -1.77 30.93
CA TRP A 531 28.49 -0.39 31.16
C TRP A 531 28.57 -0.13 32.66
N ASP A 532 29.59 0.60 33.11
CA ASP A 532 29.56 1.37 34.36
C ASP A 532 30.71 2.40 34.42
N HIS A 533 30.42 3.54 35.06
CA HIS A 533 31.37 4.64 35.27
C HIS A 533 32.55 4.20 36.16
N GLY A 534 33.71 3.96 35.55
CA GLY A 534 35.02 4.06 36.21
C GLY A 534 35.69 2.77 36.71
N THR A 535 36.90 2.58 36.18
CA THR A 535 38.13 2.04 36.82
C THR A 535 38.64 0.64 36.42
N ARG A 536 39.98 0.61 36.24
CA ARG A 536 40.93 -0.44 35.78
C ARG A 536 40.84 -1.79 36.50
N ILE A 537 41.22 -2.86 35.79
CA ILE A 537 41.50 -4.20 36.34
C ILE A 537 43.00 -4.50 36.18
N VAL A 538 43.62 -4.99 37.28
CA VAL A 538 44.99 -5.53 37.33
C VAL A 538 44.88 -7.06 37.39
N SER A 539 45.75 -7.80 36.68
CA SER A 539 45.71 -9.27 36.63
C SER A 539 46.54 -9.92 37.74
N ALA A 540 46.03 -11.05 38.26
CA ALA A 540 46.86 -12.11 38.82
C ALA A 540 46.14 -13.47 38.72
N ALA A 541 46.81 -14.39 38.03
CA ALA A 541 46.70 -15.85 37.87
C ALA A 541 45.59 -16.67 38.58
N GLY A 542 45.05 -17.65 37.81
CA GLY A 542 44.60 -18.97 38.31
C GLY A 542 43.11 -19.28 38.19
N ASP A 543 42.76 -20.45 37.62
CA ASP A 543 41.46 -20.80 37.01
C ASP A 543 40.26 -21.16 37.92
N VAL A 544 39.10 -20.72 37.42
CA VAL A 544 37.67 -21.15 37.50
C VAL A 544 37.26 -22.25 38.50
N PRO A 545 36.29 -21.93 39.40
CA PRO A 545 34.90 -22.41 39.24
C PRO A 545 33.85 -21.29 39.36
N VAL A 546 32.73 -21.42 38.64
CA VAL A 546 31.63 -20.44 38.60
C VAL A 546 30.83 -20.44 39.92
N LYS A 547 31.39 -19.79 40.95
CA LYS A 547 30.75 -19.36 42.19
C LYS A 547 31.52 -18.16 42.73
N GLY A 548 30.90 -16.97 42.70
CA GLY A 548 31.50 -15.76 43.26
C GLY A 548 31.25 -14.50 42.43
N PHE A 549 30.03 -13.99 42.44
CA PHE A 549 29.82 -12.55 42.22
C PHE A 549 29.27 -11.97 43.51
N THR A 550 30.14 -11.36 44.31
CA THR A 550 29.68 -10.38 45.31
C THR A 550 29.50 -9.07 44.56
N VAL A 551 28.25 -8.70 44.26
CA VAL A 551 27.92 -7.44 43.60
C VAL A 551 28.14 -6.31 44.60
N SER A 552 29.35 -5.74 44.65
CA SER A 552 29.53 -4.43 45.25
C SER A 552 29.32 -3.36 44.18
N ARG A 553 28.13 -2.75 44.22
CA ARG A 553 27.60 -1.67 43.35
C ARG A 553 27.04 -2.12 41.99
N ARG A 554 25.87 -1.55 41.68
CA ARG A 554 24.87 -2.00 40.72
C ARG A 554 25.34 -1.93 39.25
N LYS A 555 26.02 -2.96 38.75
CA LYS A 555 26.17 -3.19 37.30
C LYS A 555 24.87 -3.74 36.71
N ARG A 556 24.39 -3.17 35.59
CA ARG A 556 23.36 -3.78 34.72
C ARG A 556 24.07 -4.50 33.57
N VAL A 557 23.69 -5.74 33.29
CA VAL A 557 24.30 -6.57 32.24
C VAL A 557 23.21 -7.06 31.30
N LEU A 558 23.39 -6.85 29.98
CA LEU A 558 22.55 -7.42 28.93
C LEU A 558 23.25 -8.64 28.33
N MET A 559 22.61 -9.80 28.42
CA MET A 559 23.09 -11.06 27.85
C MET A 559 22.29 -11.41 26.61
N TYR A 560 22.96 -11.61 25.48
CA TYR A 560 22.35 -12.10 24.26
C TYR A 560 22.80 -13.53 24.00
N ARG A 561 21.84 -14.37 23.60
CA ARG A 561 22.09 -15.71 23.07
C ARG A 561 21.79 -15.68 21.58
N ARG A 562 22.75 -16.09 20.74
CA ARG A 562 22.50 -16.31 19.31
C ARG A 562 21.43 -17.39 19.14
N VAL A 563 20.35 -17.07 18.45
CA VAL A 563 19.38 -18.02 17.90
C VAL A 563 19.64 -18.07 16.40
N GLU A 564 19.74 -19.28 15.84
CA GLU A 564 20.21 -19.57 14.47
C GLU A 564 19.63 -18.67 13.37
#